data_AF-A0A965PR77-F1
#
_entry.id   AF-A0A965PR77-F1
#
_cell.length_a   1.000
_cell.length_b   1.000
_cell.length_c   1.000
_cell.angle_alpha   90.00
_cell.angle_beta   90.00
_cell.angle_gamma   90.00
#
_symmetry.space_group_name_H-M   'P 1'
#
loop_
_entity.id
_entity.type
_entity.pdbx_description
1 polymer ?
#
loop_
_entity_poly.entity_id
_entity_poly.type
_entity_poly.pdbx_seq_one_letter_code
_entity_poly.pdbx_strand_id
1 'polypeptide(L)'
;MYKLLTVVFLLFVMTLARATTPMQEARRIESDALEGRLFLRSQQALSALMKVAIAELERKDPQKSRQLKAEWETKYRQMYFIYETKRDIGDHYPLNKWLSEKYEMLELTLGMDIMRATRLVDIKTFLHCPQVVFRPCSFPMDSVTIPRIDEYKNHFAYGEKYTGLVPVTTYWVTYAAVTFGTSGTFVFVAGLAGLAAERIMILMSPKLSDKVYNRACGG
;
A
#
# COMPACT_ATOMS: atom_id res chain seq x y z
N MET A 1 -1.70 7.17 36.12
CA MET A 1 -1.06 6.57 34.92
C MET A 1 -1.75 6.95 33.60
N TYR A 2 -3.07 6.79 33.44
CA TYR A 2 -3.76 7.06 32.16
C TYR A 2 -3.59 8.48 31.59
N LYS A 3 -3.63 9.53 32.42
CA LYS A 3 -3.46 10.93 31.95
C LYS A 3 -2.10 11.22 31.30
N LEU A 4 -1.03 10.56 31.76
CA LEU A 4 0.30 10.75 31.19
C LEU A 4 0.42 10.08 29.82
N LEU A 5 -0.16 8.88 29.66
CA LEU A 5 -0.22 8.19 28.37
C LEU A 5 -1.05 8.95 27.34
N THR A 6 -2.18 9.55 27.73
CA THR A 6 -3.01 10.36 26.84
C THR A 6 -2.28 11.63 26.38
N VAL A 7 -1.53 12.29 27.26
CA VAL A 7 -0.76 13.50 26.91
C VAL A 7 0.44 13.19 26.02
N VAL A 8 1.15 12.09 26.28
CA VAL A 8 2.26 11.62 25.41
C VAL A 8 1.72 11.17 24.06
N PHE A 9 0.57 10.49 24.02
CA PHE A 9 -0.11 10.12 22.78
C PHE A 9 -0.56 11.34 21.98
N LEU A 10 -1.19 12.33 22.63
CA LEU A 10 -1.61 13.56 21.98
C LEU A 10 -0.42 14.39 21.50
N LEU A 11 0.67 14.48 22.27
CA LEU A 11 1.89 15.14 21.83
C LEU A 11 2.56 14.38 20.68
N PHE A 12 2.58 13.05 20.70
CA PHE A 12 3.13 12.25 19.61
C PHE A 12 2.28 12.37 18.33
N VAL A 13 0.95 12.32 18.45
CA VAL A 13 0.01 12.55 17.35
C VAL A 13 0.11 13.98 16.84
N MET A 14 0.27 15.00 17.70
CA MET A 14 0.48 16.39 17.29
C MET A 14 1.85 16.62 16.67
N THR A 15 2.88 15.87 17.10
CA THR A 15 4.23 15.95 16.52
C THR A 15 4.28 15.25 15.17
N LEU A 16 3.59 14.11 15.01
CA LEU A 16 3.36 13.44 13.73
C LEU A 16 2.48 14.29 12.79
N ALA A 17 1.43 14.96 13.32
CA ALA A 17 0.58 15.86 12.54
C ALA A 17 1.29 17.17 12.17
N ARG A 18 2.30 17.60 12.94
CA ARG A 18 3.21 18.69 12.58
C ARG A 18 4.30 18.27 11.60
N ALA A 19 4.58 16.97 11.46
CA ALA A 19 5.69 16.49 10.64
C ALA A 19 5.43 16.62 9.13
N THR A 20 4.17 16.53 8.68
CA THR A 20 3.78 16.92 7.32
C THR A 20 2.30 17.30 7.30
N THR A 21 2.00 18.53 6.89
CA THR A 21 0.62 18.89 6.54
C THR A 21 0.12 17.96 5.42
N PRO A 22 -1.19 17.65 5.34
CA PRO A 22 -1.77 16.90 4.22
C PRO A 22 -1.28 17.37 2.85
N MET A 23 -1.11 18.69 2.70
CA MET A 23 -0.58 19.31 1.49
C MET A 23 0.90 19.01 1.23
N GLN A 24 1.75 18.94 2.26
CA GLN A 24 3.14 18.50 2.12
C GLN A 24 3.22 17.02 1.74
N GLU A 25 2.39 16.15 2.33
CA GLU A 25 2.37 14.73 1.96
C GLU A 25 1.87 14.52 0.54
N ALA A 26 0.83 15.24 0.11
CA ALA A 26 0.37 15.17 -1.29
C ALA A 26 1.44 15.63 -2.28
N ARG A 27 2.18 16.73 -1.98
CA ARG A 27 3.32 17.17 -2.80
C ARG A 27 4.44 16.13 -2.83
N ARG A 28 4.69 15.47 -1.70
CA ARG A 28 5.69 14.39 -1.61
C ARG A 28 5.28 13.19 -2.47
N ILE A 29 4.02 12.76 -2.40
CA ILE A 29 3.51 11.67 -3.24
C ILE A 29 3.52 12.06 -4.73
N GLU A 30 3.23 13.33 -5.06
CA GLU A 30 3.38 13.85 -6.42
C GLU A 30 4.82 13.71 -6.91
N SER A 31 5.78 14.23 -6.14
CA SER A 31 7.22 14.11 -6.42
C SER A 31 7.66 12.65 -6.49
N ASP A 32 7.22 11.80 -5.56
CA ASP A 32 7.55 10.38 -5.55
C ASP A 32 6.99 9.66 -6.77
N ALA A 33 5.78 9.99 -7.23
CA ALA A 33 5.19 9.43 -8.44
C ALA A 33 5.99 9.85 -9.69
N LEU A 34 6.36 11.12 -9.78
CA LEU A 34 7.11 11.68 -10.91
C LEU A 34 8.57 11.20 -10.96
N GLU A 35 9.18 10.96 -9.81
CA GLU A 35 10.57 10.52 -9.69
C GLU A 35 10.70 8.99 -9.57
N GLY A 36 9.60 8.25 -9.78
CA GLY A 36 9.59 6.79 -9.72
C GLY A 36 9.77 6.20 -8.31
N ARG A 37 9.76 7.03 -7.25
CA ARG A 37 9.85 6.58 -5.84
C ARG A 37 8.55 6.02 -5.28
N LEU A 38 7.39 6.27 -5.92
CA LEU A 38 6.11 5.68 -5.51
C LEU A 38 6.16 4.14 -5.53
N PHE A 39 6.97 3.58 -6.44
CA PHE A 39 7.31 2.17 -6.48
C PHE A 39 7.95 1.68 -5.17
N LEU A 40 8.96 2.39 -4.64
CA LEU A 40 9.64 2.03 -3.40
C LEU A 40 8.67 2.04 -2.21
N ARG A 41 7.78 3.03 -2.15
CA ARG A 41 6.73 3.13 -1.13
C ARG A 41 5.73 1.98 -1.24
N SER A 42 5.33 1.62 -2.45
CA SER A 42 4.44 0.47 -2.71
C SER A 42 5.10 -0.84 -2.26
N GLN A 43 6.41 -0.98 -2.46
CA GLN A 43 7.18 -2.14 -2.01
C GLN A 43 7.29 -2.21 -0.48
N GLN A 44 7.53 -1.08 0.18
CA GLN A 44 7.54 -0.98 1.65
C GLN A 44 6.16 -1.30 2.23
N ALA A 45 5.10 -0.78 1.60
CA ALA A 45 3.72 -1.06 1.97
C ALA A 45 3.40 -2.55 1.85
N LEU A 46 3.73 -3.17 0.72
CA LEU A 46 3.55 -4.61 0.50
C LEU A 46 4.35 -5.43 1.52
N SER A 47 5.57 -5.02 1.86
CA SER A 47 6.37 -5.68 2.89
C SER A 47 5.72 -5.62 4.28
N ALA A 48 5.11 -4.49 4.64
CA ALA A 48 4.38 -4.35 5.90
C ALA A 48 3.13 -5.24 5.92
N LEU A 49 2.38 -5.26 4.81
CA LEU A 49 1.24 -6.13 4.59
C LEU A 49 1.59 -7.61 4.75
N MET A 50 2.70 -8.07 4.13
CA MET A 50 3.17 -9.45 4.25
C MET A 50 3.57 -9.82 5.68
N LYS A 51 4.14 -8.89 6.46
CA LYS A 51 4.43 -9.13 7.88
C LYS A 51 3.16 -9.37 8.70
N VAL A 52 2.10 -8.62 8.41
CA VAL A 52 0.79 -8.86 9.04
C VAL A 52 0.23 -10.22 8.63
N ALA A 53 0.30 -10.57 7.34
CA ALA A 53 -0.16 -11.87 6.85
C ALA A 53 0.55 -13.05 7.55
N ILE A 54 1.87 -12.96 7.69
CA ILE A 54 2.69 -13.96 8.39
C ILE A 54 2.31 -14.02 9.87
N ALA A 55 2.12 -12.88 10.54
CA ALA A 55 1.74 -12.85 11.96
C ALA A 55 0.36 -13.48 12.22
N GLU A 56 -0.62 -13.24 11.35
CA GLU A 56 -1.94 -13.86 11.47
C GLU A 56 -1.91 -15.36 11.14
N LEU A 57 -1.14 -15.77 10.12
CA LEU A 57 -0.92 -17.18 9.84
C LEU A 57 -0.18 -17.88 10.99
N GLU A 58 0.78 -17.25 11.64
CA GLU A 58 1.51 -17.88 12.77
C GLU A 58 0.55 -18.29 13.89
N ARG A 59 -0.55 -17.53 14.08
CA ARG A 59 -1.58 -17.85 15.07
C ARG A 59 -2.52 -18.97 14.62
N LYS A 60 -2.74 -19.13 13.31
CA LYS A 60 -3.77 -20.02 12.74
C LYS A 60 -3.21 -21.31 12.14
N ASP A 61 -2.14 -21.19 11.36
CA ASP A 61 -1.43 -22.26 10.66
C ASP A 61 0.09 -21.92 10.59
N PRO A 62 0.87 -22.32 11.62
CA PRO A 62 2.30 -22.04 11.69
C PRO A 62 3.12 -22.63 10.53
N GLN A 63 2.65 -23.71 9.92
CA GLN A 63 3.35 -24.32 8.79
C GLN A 63 3.25 -23.43 7.56
N LYS A 64 2.03 -22.97 7.21
CA LYS A 64 1.83 -22.01 6.11
C LYS A 64 2.51 -20.68 6.38
N SER A 65 2.53 -20.21 7.64
CA SER A 65 3.28 -19.01 8.05
C SER A 65 4.76 -19.13 7.69
N ARG A 66 5.42 -20.22 8.12
CA ARG A 66 6.84 -20.47 7.81
C ARG A 66 7.10 -20.55 6.31
N GLN A 67 6.22 -21.22 5.57
CA GLN A 67 6.32 -21.29 4.11
C GLN A 67 6.19 -19.90 3.47
N LEU A 68 5.15 -19.14 3.81
CA LEU A 68 4.92 -17.79 3.27
C LEU A 68 6.12 -16.88 3.57
N LYS A 69 6.62 -16.91 4.81
CA LYS A 69 7.80 -16.15 5.23
C LYS A 69 9.03 -16.55 4.42
N ALA A 70 9.32 -17.84 4.29
CA ALA A 70 10.48 -18.30 3.53
C ALA A 70 10.41 -17.86 2.07
N GLU A 71 9.26 -18.03 1.41
CA GLU A 71 9.05 -17.61 0.02
C GLU A 71 9.20 -16.09 -0.14
N TRP A 72 8.58 -15.30 0.75
CA TRP A 72 8.70 -13.84 0.72
C TRP A 72 10.14 -13.38 0.90
N GLU A 73 10.82 -13.86 1.94
CA GLU A 73 12.17 -13.43 2.32
C GLU A 73 13.23 -13.81 1.26
N THR A 74 13.09 -14.98 0.65
CA THR A 74 14.08 -15.50 -0.32
C THR A 74 13.85 -15.01 -1.74
N LYS A 75 12.59 -14.88 -2.18
CA LYS A 75 12.28 -14.57 -3.59
C LYS A 75 11.98 -13.10 -3.82
N TYR A 76 11.37 -12.42 -2.84
CA TYR A 76 10.62 -11.20 -3.13
C TYR A 76 10.98 -10.01 -2.24
N ARG A 77 11.45 -10.21 -1.00
CA ARG A 77 11.89 -9.13 -0.11
C ARG A 77 13.06 -8.34 -0.68
N GLN A 78 13.95 -9.01 -1.41
CA GLN A 78 15.13 -8.39 -2.04
C GLN A 78 14.85 -7.88 -3.45
N MET A 79 13.59 -7.68 -3.86
CA MET A 79 13.22 -7.06 -5.14
C MET A 79 13.73 -5.62 -5.36
N TYR A 80 14.63 -5.10 -4.51
CA TYR A 80 15.47 -3.95 -4.83
C TYR A 80 16.15 -4.09 -6.21
N PHE A 81 16.48 -5.31 -6.65
CA PHE A 81 17.07 -5.57 -7.98
C PHE A 81 16.12 -5.32 -9.17
N ILE A 82 14.82 -5.13 -8.94
CA ILE A 82 13.89 -4.76 -10.00
C ILE A 82 14.20 -3.36 -10.56
N TYR A 83 14.84 -2.49 -9.77
CA TYR A 83 15.31 -1.18 -10.23
C TYR A 83 16.33 -1.28 -11.38
N GLU A 84 17.18 -2.32 -11.38
CA GLU A 84 18.19 -2.54 -12.43
C GLU A 84 17.56 -3.04 -13.74
N THR A 85 16.41 -3.71 -13.67
CA THR A 85 15.74 -4.29 -14.86
C THR A 85 14.70 -3.39 -15.51
N LYS A 86 14.46 -2.17 -14.99
CA LYS A 86 13.40 -1.23 -15.43
C LYS A 86 11.99 -1.85 -15.47
N ARG A 87 11.72 -2.91 -14.70
CA ARG A 87 10.39 -3.52 -14.61
C ARG A 87 9.67 -2.91 -13.42
N ASP A 88 8.41 -2.54 -13.55
CA ASP A 88 7.64 -2.02 -12.42
C ASP A 88 7.03 -3.19 -11.61
N ILE A 89 6.68 -2.97 -10.34
CA ILE A 89 6.01 -3.99 -9.49
C ILE A 89 4.75 -4.51 -10.16
N GLY A 90 4.05 -3.63 -10.88
CA GLY A 90 2.85 -3.97 -11.63
C GLY A 90 3.07 -4.92 -12.80
N ASP A 91 4.28 -4.96 -13.36
CA ASP A 91 4.63 -5.80 -14.51
C ASP A 91 5.47 -7.01 -14.16
N HIS A 92 5.70 -7.23 -12.86
CA HIS A 92 6.40 -8.40 -12.40
C HIS A 92 5.42 -9.58 -12.35
N TYR A 93 5.14 -10.18 -13.52
CA TYR A 93 4.21 -11.31 -13.66
C TYR A 93 4.42 -12.42 -12.61
N PRO A 94 5.66 -12.84 -12.27
CA PRO A 94 5.86 -13.84 -11.22
C PRO A 94 5.41 -13.38 -9.82
N LEU A 95 5.48 -12.08 -9.53
CA LEU A 95 5.00 -11.52 -8.25
C LEU A 95 3.49 -11.51 -8.23
N ASN A 96 2.86 -11.00 -9.29
CA ASN A 96 1.41 -10.91 -9.38
C ASN A 96 0.76 -12.29 -9.26
N LYS A 97 1.29 -13.28 -10.00
CA LYS A 97 0.84 -14.67 -9.89
C LYS A 97 0.98 -15.20 -8.46
N TRP A 98 2.15 -15.01 -7.84
CA TRP A 98 2.38 -15.45 -6.47
C TRP A 98 1.46 -14.75 -5.46
N LEU A 99 1.28 -13.44 -5.56
CA LEU A 99 0.36 -12.68 -4.69
C LEU A 99 -1.09 -13.17 -4.83
N SER A 100 -1.53 -13.50 -6.05
CA SER A 100 -2.86 -14.08 -6.29
C SER A 100 -3.01 -15.42 -5.58
N GLU A 101 -2.06 -16.34 -5.76
CA GLU A 101 -2.06 -17.66 -5.12
C GLU A 101 -2.04 -17.53 -3.58
N LYS A 102 -1.23 -16.61 -3.04
CA LYS A 102 -1.16 -16.40 -1.59
C LYS A 102 -2.39 -15.70 -1.05
N TYR A 103 -3.01 -14.80 -1.80
CA TYR A 103 -4.27 -14.20 -1.42
C TYR A 103 -5.37 -15.25 -1.24
N GLU A 104 -5.53 -16.17 -2.21
CA GLU A 104 -6.51 -17.26 -2.11
C GLU A 104 -6.24 -18.18 -0.92
N MET A 105 -4.96 -18.52 -0.69
CA MET A 105 -4.54 -19.32 0.46
C MET A 105 -4.86 -18.62 1.79
N LEU A 106 -4.60 -17.31 1.90
CA LEU A 106 -4.89 -16.51 3.09
C LEU A 106 -6.40 -16.41 3.33
N GLU A 107 -7.20 -16.15 2.30
CA GLU A 107 -8.65 -16.10 2.38
C GLU A 107 -9.24 -17.43 2.88
N LEU A 108 -8.78 -18.55 2.31
CA LEU A 108 -9.22 -19.89 2.73
C LEU A 108 -8.81 -20.24 4.17
N THR A 109 -7.62 -19.79 4.61
CA THR A 109 -7.05 -20.19 5.91
C THR A 109 -7.53 -19.31 7.07
N LEU A 110 -7.60 -18.00 6.84
CA LEU A 110 -7.94 -17.01 7.85
C LEU A 110 -9.43 -16.65 7.86
N GLY A 111 -10.10 -16.79 6.71
CA GLY A 111 -11.48 -16.34 6.52
C GLY A 111 -11.59 -14.84 6.26
N MET A 112 -12.70 -14.43 5.66
CA MET A 112 -12.91 -13.06 5.19
C MET A 112 -12.97 -12.01 6.31
N ASP A 113 -13.39 -12.38 7.51
CA ASP A 113 -13.47 -11.45 8.64
C ASP A 113 -12.07 -11.01 9.09
N ILE A 114 -11.13 -11.96 9.23
CA ILE A 114 -9.73 -11.65 9.56
C ILE A 114 -9.09 -10.87 8.40
N MET A 115 -9.32 -11.30 7.16
CA MET A 115 -8.79 -10.61 5.98
C MET A 115 -9.20 -9.13 5.92
N ARG A 116 -10.45 -8.82 6.28
CA ARG A 116 -10.96 -7.45 6.34
C ARG A 116 -10.42 -6.69 7.55
N ALA A 117 -10.48 -7.28 8.74
CA ALA A 117 -10.04 -6.64 9.99
C ALA A 117 -8.55 -6.26 9.97
N THR A 118 -7.72 -7.11 9.35
CA THR A 118 -6.27 -6.91 9.23
C THR A 118 -5.84 -6.29 7.90
N ARG A 119 -6.82 -5.96 7.05
CA ARG A 119 -6.63 -5.37 5.72
C ARG A 119 -5.77 -6.19 4.76
N LEU A 120 -5.69 -7.51 4.94
CA LEU A 120 -5.09 -8.40 3.96
C LEU A 120 -5.83 -8.41 2.61
N VAL A 121 -7.06 -7.90 2.58
CA VAL A 121 -7.78 -7.60 1.32
C VAL A 121 -7.03 -6.60 0.42
N ASP A 122 -6.17 -5.75 0.97
CA ASP A 122 -5.39 -4.76 0.21
C ASP A 122 -4.36 -5.41 -0.74
N ILE A 123 -4.07 -6.72 -0.58
CA ILE A 123 -3.22 -7.47 -1.53
C ILE A 123 -3.76 -7.34 -2.97
N LYS A 124 -5.10 -7.31 -3.13
CA LYS A 124 -5.74 -7.13 -4.44
C LYS A 124 -5.45 -5.76 -5.06
N THR A 125 -5.31 -4.71 -4.26
CA THR A 125 -4.87 -3.40 -4.75
C THR A 125 -3.45 -3.49 -5.31
N PHE A 126 -2.52 -4.17 -4.62
CA PHE A 126 -1.16 -4.36 -5.14
C PHE A 126 -1.08 -5.29 -6.36
N LEU A 127 -2.07 -6.17 -6.55
CA LEU A 127 -2.18 -7.03 -7.73
C LEU A 127 -2.62 -6.26 -8.97
N HIS A 128 -3.57 -5.33 -8.83
CA HIS A 128 -4.27 -4.74 -9.98
C HIS A 128 -3.91 -3.27 -10.26
N CYS A 129 -3.59 -2.47 -9.24
CA CYS A 129 -3.40 -1.04 -9.41
C CYS A 129 -2.01 -0.64 -9.93
N PRO A 130 -0.90 -1.26 -9.51
CA PRO A 130 0.44 -0.89 -9.98
C PRO A 130 0.62 -0.92 -11.50
N GLN A 131 0.05 -1.92 -12.20
CA GLN A 131 0.13 -2.04 -13.67
C GLN A 131 -0.49 -0.83 -14.40
N VAL A 132 -1.53 -0.23 -13.83
CA VAL A 132 -2.18 0.96 -14.37
C VAL A 132 -1.44 2.22 -13.94
N VAL A 133 -1.09 2.30 -12.65
CA VAL A 133 -0.53 3.52 -12.03
C VAL A 133 0.89 3.83 -12.52
N PHE A 134 1.72 2.81 -12.73
CA PHE A 134 3.11 3.01 -13.17
C PHE A 134 3.25 3.13 -14.69
N ARG A 135 2.22 2.77 -15.46
CA ARG A 135 2.21 2.89 -16.93
C ARG A 135 1.00 3.66 -17.44
N PRO A 136 0.76 4.89 -16.94
CA PRO A 136 -0.49 5.63 -17.18
C PRO A 136 -0.84 5.78 -18.67
N CYS A 137 0.15 5.84 -19.55
CA CYS A 137 -0.06 6.12 -20.97
C CYS A 137 -0.14 4.87 -21.85
N SER A 138 0.25 3.69 -21.34
CA SER A 138 0.48 2.50 -22.16
C SER A 138 -0.11 1.20 -21.60
N PHE A 139 -0.85 1.26 -20.48
CA PHE A 139 -1.54 0.07 -19.96
C PHE A 139 -2.63 -0.42 -20.92
N PRO A 140 -2.92 -1.74 -20.98
CA PRO A 140 -3.96 -2.28 -21.86
C PRO A 140 -5.35 -1.71 -21.55
N MET A 141 -6.11 -1.35 -22.59
CA MET A 141 -7.47 -0.79 -22.47
C MET A 141 -8.53 -1.67 -23.15
N ASP A 142 -8.16 -2.88 -23.60
CA ASP A 142 -9.00 -3.72 -24.47
C ASP A 142 -10.34 -4.11 -23.84
N SER A 143 -10.41 -4.15 -22.51
CA SER A 143 -11.62 -4.47 -21.73
C SER A 143 -12.19 -3.28 -20.95
N VAL A 144 -11.69 -2.06 -21.18
CA VAL A 144 -12.07 -0.85 -20.42
C VAL A 144 -12.92 0.07 -21.29
N THR A 145 -14.11 0.41 -20.82
CA THR A 145 -15.10 1.22 -21.57
C THR A 145 -15.04 2.73 -21.26
N ILE A 146 -14.33 3.12 -20.21
CA ILE A 146 -14.17 4.51 -19.78
C ILE A 146 -12.88 5.12 -20.34
N PRO A 147 -12.75 6.47 -20.36
CA PRO A 147 -11.50 7.12 -20.76
C PRO A 147 -10.30 6.63 -19.93
N ARG A 148 -9.13 6.52 -20.57
CA ARG A 148 -7.88 6.05 -19.94
C ARG A 148 -7.51 6.83 -18.67
N ILE A 149 -7.74 8.15 -18.68
CA ILE A 149 -7.49 9.00 -17.51
C ILE A 149 -8.40 8.65 -16.33
N ASP A 150 -9.65 8.30 -16.59
CA ASP A 150 -10.61 7.91 -15.55
C ASP A 150 -10.28 6.52 -15.01
N GLU A 151 -9.88 5.59 -15.87
CA GLU A 151 -9.40 4.27 -15.45
C GLU A 151 -8.11 4.36 -14.62
N TYR A 152 -7.18 5.22 -15.02
CA TYR A 152 -6.00 5.54 -14.24
C TYR A 152 -6.39 6.09 -12.86
N LYS A 153 -7.31 7.05 -12.82
CA LYS A 153 -7.81 7.64 -11.58
C LYS A 153 -8.47 6.62 -10.67
N ASN A 154 -9.19 5.65 -11.22
CA ASN A 154 -9.78 4.57 -10.45
C ASN A 154 -8.72 3.72 -9.74
N HIS A 155 -7.62 3.41 -10.43
CA HIS A 155 -6.53 2.62 -9.85
C HIS A 155 -5.61 3.46 -8.95
N PHE A 156 -5.50 4.77 -9.19
CA PHE A 156 -4.66 5.67 -8.41
C PHE A 156 -5.33 6.08 -7.10
N ALA A 157 -6.57 6.55 -7.18
CA ALA A 157 -7.28 7.26 -6.12
C ALA A 157 -8.36 6.41 -5.43
N TYR A 158 -9.26 5.83 -6.20
CA TYR A 158 -10.42 5.08 -5.68
C TYR A 158 -11.06 4.23 -6.78
N GLY A 159 -11.14 2.91 -6.60
CA GLY A 159 -11.89 2.03 -7.48
C GLY A 159 -13.23 1.63 -6.87
N GLU A 160 -14.20 1.26 -7.70
CA GLU A 160 -15.50 0.75 -7.24
C GLU A 160 -15.35 -0.54 -6.39
N LYS A 161 -14.36 -1.37 -6.75
CA LYS A 161 -14.14 -2.69 -6.14
C LYS A 161 -13.01 -2.69 -5.09
N TYR A 162 -12.01 -1.84 -5.26
CA TYR A 162 -10.81 -1.80 -4.42
C TYR A 162 -10.41 -0.36 -4.14
N THR A 163 -9.84 -0.11 -2.96
CA THR A 163 -9.20 1.17 -2.66
C THR A 163 -8.03 1.38 -3.63
N GLY A 164 -7.87 2.60 -4.16
CA GLY A 164 -6.78 2.95 -5.07
C GLY A 164 -5.39 2.74 -4.45
N LEU A 165 -4.37 2.67 -5.29
CA LEU A 165 -2.99 2.40 -4.88
C LEU A 165 -2.47 3.42 -3.88
N VAL A 166 -2.77 4.70 -4.08
CA VAL A 166 -2.21 5.77 -3.24
C VAL A 166 -2.74 5.71 -1.80
N PRO A 167 -4.06 5.68 -1.53
CA PRO A 167 -4.54 5.55 -0.17
C PRO A 167 -4.03 4.27 0.53
N VAL A 168 -4.01 3.12 -0.16
CA VAL A 168 -3.52 1.85 0.42
C VAL A 168 -2.03 1.92 0.73
N THR A 169 -1.22 2.44 -0.19
CA THR A 169 0.22 2.61 0.04
C THR A 169 0.48 3.54 1.21
N THR A 170 -0.26 4.65 1.29
CA THR A 170 -0.15 5.59 2.41
C THR A 170 -0.53 4.95 3.74
N TYR A 171 -1.62 4.19 3.80
CA TYR A 171 -2.00 3.44 5.00
C TYR A 171 -0.84 2.58 5.51
N TRP A 172 -0.27 1.72 4.64
CA TRP A 172 0.73 0.74 5.04
C TRP A 172 2.11 1.35 5.31
N VAL A 173 2.49 2.41 4.60
CA VAL A 173 3.72 3.16 4.90
C VAL A 173 3.60 3.85 6.26
N THR A 174 2.47 4.50 6.55
CA THR A 174 2.23 5.13 7.86
C THR A 174 2.18 4.08 8.97
N TYR A 175 1.49 2.96 8.73
CA TYR A 175 1.43 1.85 9.67
C TYR A 175 2.83 1.33 9.99
N ALA A 176 3.67 1.10 8.98
CA ALA A 176 5.05 0.66 9.16
C ALA A 176 5.87 1.68 9.94
N ALA A 177 5.81 2.97 9.55
CA ALA A 177 6.57 4.04 10.20
C ALA A 177 6.23 4.18 11.69
N VAL A 178 4.94 4.15 12.04
CA VAL A 178 4.51 4.23 13.45
C VAL A 178 4.88 2.95 14.20
N THR A 179 4.72 1.78 13.59
CA THR A 179 5.12 0.50 14.21
C THR A 179 6.61 0.49 14.54
N PHE A 180 7.47 0.93 13.61
CA PHE A 180 8.92 1.00 13.84
C PHE A 180 9.29 2.09 14.84
N GLY A 181 8.71 3.29 14.73
CA GLY A 181 8.97 4.40 15.65
C GLY A 181 8.54 4.10 17.09
N THR A 182 7.63 3.16 17.28
CA THR A 182 7.15 2.70 18.59
C THR A 182 7.72 1.34 18.99
N SER A 183 8.69 0.80 18.25
CA SER A 183 9.26 -0.54 18.47
C SER A 183 8.22 -1.65 18.61
N GLY A 184 7.07 -1.51 17.94
CA GLY A 184 5.96 -2.45 18.00
C GLY A 184 5.11 -2.38 19.28
N THR A 185 5.37 -1.46 20.20
CA THR A 185 4.58 -1.33 21.44
C THR A 185 3.16 -0.80 21.19
N PHE A 186 2.98 0.00 20.13
CA PHE A 186 1.71 0.69 19.85
C PHE A 186 1.15 0.35 18.47
N VAL A 187 1.07 -0.94 18.12
CA VAL A 187 0.54 -1.39 16.81
C VAL A 187 -0.90 -0.92 16.56
N PHE A 188 -1.75 -0.86 17.60
CA PHE A 188 -3.11 -0.33 17.44
C PHE A 188 -3.11 1.15 17.01
N VAL A 189 -2.15 1.94 17.51
CA VAL A 189 -1.96 3.34 17.11
C VAL A 189 -1.53 3.44 15.66
N ALA A 190 -0.66 2.53 15.21
CA ALA A 190 -0.24 2.46 13.81
C ALA A 190 -1.43 2.24 12.87
N GLY A 191 -2.37 1.37 13.23
CA GLY A 191 -3.62 1.17 12.49
C GLY A 191 -4.46 2.45 12.41
N LEU A 192 -4.69 3.12 13.54
CA LEU A 192 -5.47 4.36 13.59
C LEU A 192 -4.81 5.50 12.80
N ALA A 193 -3.48 5.65 12.92
CA ALA A 193 -2.72 6.64 12.16
C ALA A 193 -2.77 6.34 10.64
N GLY A 194 -2.64 5.06 10.26
CA GLY A 194 -2.79 4.62 8.88
C GLY A 194 -4.18 4.96 8.32
N LEU A 195 -5.26 4.68 9.07
CA LEU A 195 -6.63 5.00 8.66
C LEU A 195 -6.84 6.51 8.49
N ALA A 196 -6.30 7.33 9.41
CA ALA A 196 -6.39 8.78 9.29
C ALA A 196 -5.66 9.29 8.02
N ALA A 197 -4.46 8.78 7.76
CA ALA A 197 -3.68 9.13 6.58
C ALA A 197 -4.37 8.69 5.28
N GLU A 198 -4.93 7.49 5.24
CA GLU A 198 -5.72 6.99 4.12
C GLU A 198 -6.93 7.89 3.83
N ARG A 199 -7.71 8.26 4.85
CA ARG A 199 -8.90 9.12 4.68
C ARG A 199 -8.55 10.47 4.09
N ILE A 200 -7.44 11.07 4.54
CA ILE A 200 -6.90 12.28 3.95
C ILE A 200 -6.57 12.04 2.47
N MET A 201 -5.88 10.94 2.17
CA MET A 201 -5.48 10.63 0.80
C MET A 201 -6.65 10.35 -0.13
N ILE A 202 -7.74 9.72 0.33
CA ILE A 202 -8.96 9.53 -0.49
C ILE A 202 -9.52 10.86 -0.98
N LEU A 203 -9.44 11.93 -0.17
CA LEU A 203 -9.93 13.26 -0.55
C LEU A 203 -8.97 13.99 -1.51
N MET A 204 -7.66 13.71 -1.41
CA MET A 204 -6.62 14.43 -2.14
C MET A 204 -6.21 13.72 -3.44
N SER A 205 -6.27 12.39 -3.47
CA SER A 205 -5.78 11.56 -4.57
C SER A 205 -6.48 11.81 -5.91
N PRO A 206 -7.77 12.20 -6.01
CA PRO A 206 -8.38 12.48 -7.31
C PRO A 206 -7.73 13.67 -8.02
N LYS A 207 -7.46 14.75 -7.29
CA LYS A 207 -6.78 15.94 -7.84
C LYS A 207 -5.32 15.67 -8.17
N LEU A 208 -4.68 14.83 -7.36
CA LEU A 208 -3.30 14.42 -7.59
C LEU A 208 -3.18 13.53 -8.84
N SER A 209 -4.11 12.60 -9.02
CA SER A 209 -4.19 11.70 -10.17
C SER A 209 -4.17 12.48 -11.48
N ASP A 210 -5.05 13.48 -11.63
CA ASP A 210 -5.17 14.25 -12.88
C ASP A 210 -3.85 14.95 -13.21
N LYS A 211 -3.15 15.51 -12.20
CA LYS A 211 -1.83 16.15 -12.38
C LYS A 211 -0.76 15.16 -12.81
N VAL A 212 -0.66 14.03 -12.12
CA VAL A 212 0.36 13.01 -12.40
C VAL A 212 0.14 12.43 -13.80
N TYR A 213 -1.12 12.11 -14.15
CA TYR A 213 -1.47 11.60 -15.47
C TYR A 213 -1.15 12.59 -16.58
N ASN A 214 -1.62 13.84 -16.47
CA ASN A 214 -1.41 14.86 -17.50
C ASN A 214 0.07 15.16 -17.72
N ARG A 215 0.88 15.11 -16.66
CA ARG A 215 2.33 15.30 -16.77
C ARG A 215 3.04 14.09 -17.38
N ALA A 216 2.58 12.88 -17.09
CA ALA A 216 3.17 11.66 -17.62
C ALA A 216 2.81 11.44 -19.11
N CYS A 217 1.59 11.82 -19.53
CA CYS A 217 1.05 11.50 -20.86
C CYS A 217 0.81 12.70 -21.79
N GLY A 218 0.88 13.93 -21.27
CA GLY A 218 0.67 15.16 -22.05
C GLY A 218 1.96 15.91 -22.39
N GLY A 219 3.12 15.34 -22.06
CA GLY A 219 4.44 15.84 -22.46
C GLY A 219 4.97 15.15 -23.71
#